data_AF-A0A412I0F0-F1
#
_entry.id   AF-A0A412I0F0-F1
#
_cell.length_a   1.000
_cell.length_b   1.000
_cell.length_c   1.000
_cell.angle_alpha   90.00
_cell.angle_beta   90.00
_cell.angle_gamma   90.00
#
_symmetry.space_group_name_H-M   'P 1'
#
loop_
_entity.id
_entity.type
_entity.pdbx_description
1 polymer ?
#
loop_
_entity_poly.entity_id
_entity_poly.type
_entity_poly.pdbx_seq_one_letter_code
_entity_poly.pdbx_strand_id
1 'polypeptide(L)'
;MEFNFEKQSCSVKPITFDEDKCIGCNRCVNICQCDILMPGKPPIVAYPGECYYCGSCVMVCPNDAIHLEHPLMNRAKFVPIKGE
;
A
#
# COMPACT_ATOMS: atom_id res chain seq x y z
N MET A 1 17.19 17.66 -12.32
CA MET A 1 15.85 17.40 -12.89
C MET A 1 14.93 17.24 -11.70
N GLU A 2 14.20 18.30 -11.33
CA GLU A 2 13.25 18.25 -10.23
C GLU A 2 11.95 17.69 -10.78
N PHE A 3 11.63 16.46 -10.40
CA PHE A 3 10.36 15.84 -10.74
C PHE A 3 9.33 16.28 -9.70
N ASN A 4 8.41 17.17 -10.10
CA ASN A 4 7.24 17.50 -9.30
C ASN A 4 6.19 16.41 -9.53
N PHE A 5 5.98 15.56 -8.51
CA PHE A 5 4.92 14.55 -8.51
C PHE A 5 3.70 15.11 -7.80
N GLU A 6 2.66 15.45 -8.56
CA GLU A 6 1.35 15.73 -8.00
C GLU A 6 0.65 14.42 -7.64
N LYS A 7 -0.05 14.39 -6.50
CA LYS A 7 -0.80 13.19 -6.10
C LYS A 7 -1.90 12.91 -7.12
N GLN A 8 -1.76 11.82 -7.85
CA GLN A 8 -2.80 11.39 -8.78
C GLN A 8 -4.00 10.83 -8.01
N SER A 9 -5.20 11.29 -8.37
CA SER A 9 -6.44 10.76 -7.78
C SER A 9 -6.69 9.34 -8.28
N CYS A 10 -7.15 8.48 -7.38
CA CYS A 10 -7.47 7.09 -7.68
C CYS A 10 -8.71 6.67 -6.88
N SER A 11 -9.43 5.66 -7.39
CA SER A 11 -10.72 5.22 -6.83
C SER A 11 -10.62 4.63 -5.41
N VAL A 12 -9.43 4.20 -5.00
CA VAL A 12 -9.15 3.69 -3.64
C VAL A 12 -7.76 4.13 -3.24
N LYS A 13 -7.51 4.37 -1.95
CA LYS A 13 -6.16 4.58 -1.42
C LYS A 13 -5.58 3.22 -1.05
N PRO A 14 -4.84 2.53 -1.96
CA PRO A 14 -4.50 1.12 -1.77
C PRO A 14 -3.61 0.90 -0.56
N ILE A 15 -2.71 1.84 -0.26
CA ILE A 15 -1.72 1.73 0.80
C ILE A 15 -1.84 2.94 1.74
N THR A 16 -1.89 2.64 3.03
CA THR A 16 -1.74 3.63 4.11
C THR A 16 -0.67 3.16 5.08
N PHE A 17 -0.01 4.11 5.73
CA PHE A 17 1.06 3.85 6.68
C PHE A 17 0.65 4.32 8.07
N ASP A 18 1.01 3.52 9.08
CA ASP A 18 1.07 3.94 10.47
C ASP A 18 2.42 4.65 10.68
N GLU A 19 2.39 5.97 10.84
CA GLU A 19 3.60 6.81 10.92
C GLU A 19 4.43 6.51 12.17
N ASP A 20 3.80 6.10 13.28
CA ASP A 20 4.48 5.80 14.53
C ASP A 20 5.25 4.48 14.46
N LYS A 21 4.74 3.51 13.71
CA LYS A 21 5.40 2.20 13.51
C LYS A 21 6.42 2.20 12.37
N CYS A 22 6.30 3.13 11.42
CA CYS A 22 7.16 3.15 10.24
C CYS A 22 8.58 3.64 10.57
N ILE A 23 9.53 2.72 10.53
CA ILE A 23 10.95 3.04 10.75
C ILE A 23 11.68 3.54 9.50
N GLY A 24 10.99 3.69 8.35
CA GLY A 24 11.61 4.16 7.11
C GLY A 24 12.65 3.20 6.50
N CYS A 25 12.50 1.88 6.72
CA CYS A 25 13.43 0.89 6.18
C CYS A 25 13.30 0.63 4.67
N ASN A 26 12.24 1.14 4.04
CA ASN A 26 11.98 1.07 2.59
C ASN A 26 11.96 -0.35 1.97
N ARG A 27 11.84 -1.42 2.77
CA ARG A 27 11.68 -2.81 2.24
C ARG A 27 10.45 -2.96 1.35
N CYS A 28 9.35 -2.27 1.71
CA CYS A 28 8.13 -2.24 0.93
C CYS A 28 8.31 -1.59 -0.45
N VAL A 29 9.23 -0.63 -0.58
CA VAL A 29 9.60 -0.02 -1.86
C VAL A 29 10.29 -1.07 -2.73
N ASN A 30 11.31 -1.73 -2.20
CA ASN A 30 12.11 -2.70 -2.95
C ASN A 30 11.33 -3.95 -3.39
N ILE A 31 10.31 -4.38 -2.64
CA ILE A 31 9.52 -5.57 -2.98
C ILE A 31 8.37 -5.28 -3.94
N CYS A 32 8.02 -4.00 -4.15
CA CYS A 32 6.89 -3.63 -4.98
C CYS A 32 7.17 -3.96 -6.44
N GLN A 33 6.41 -4.89 -7.02
CA GLN A 33 6.56 -5.30 -8.43
C GLN A 33 6.02 -4.26 -9.42
N CYS A 34 5.35 -3.22 -8.91
CA CYS A 34 4.66 -2.20 -9.69
C CYS A 34 5.31 -0.81 -9.53
N ASP A 35 6.38 -0.70 -8.73
CA ASP A 35 7.11 0.55 -8.47
C ASP A 35 6.22 1.75 -8.06
N ILE A 36 5.13 1.50 -7.32
CA ILE A 36 4.18 2.55 -6.91
C ILE A 36 4.65 3.38 -5.71
N LEU A 37 5.74 2.96 -5.05
CA LEU A 37 6.25 3.56 -3.83
C LEU A 37 7.59 4.23 -4.10
N MET A 38 7.76 5.45 -3.58
CA MET A 38 9.04 6.16 -3.58
C MET A 38 9.64 6.16 -2.17
N PRO A 39 10.97 6.05 -2.02
CA PRO A 39 11.62 6.02 -0.72
C PRO A 39 11.28 7.22 0.18
N GLY A 40 11.07 6.97 1.48
CA GLY A 40 10.72 7.99 2.46
C GLY A 40 10.52 7.45 3.88
N LYS A 41 10.00 8.29 4.79
CA LYS A 41 9.58 7.91 6.15
C LYS A 41 8.27 8.61 6.54
N PRO A 42 7.10 7.99 6.29
CA PRO A 42 6.90 6.77 5.49
C PRO A 42 7.16 6.98 3.99
N PRO A 43 7.28 5.91 3.19
CA PRO A 43 7.35 6.00 1.73
C PRO A 43 6.17 6.75 1.11
N ILE A 44 6.41 7.39 -0.03
CA ILE A 44 5.37 8.13 -0.78
C ILE A 44 4.68 7.15 -1.73
N VAL A 45 3.35 7.12 -1.73
CA VAL A 45 2.56 6.37 -2.74
C VAL A 45 2.38 7.25 -3.97
N ALA A 46 3.23 7.07 -4.99
CA ALA A 46 3.27 7.92 -6.19
C ALA A 46 2.21 7.52 -7.23
N TYR A 47 2.02 6.21 -7.43
CA TYR A 47 1.12 5.67 -8.47
C TYR A 47 0.07 4.73 -7.87
N PRO A 48 -0.84 5.23 -7.01
CA PRO A 48 -1.78 4.38 -6.30
C PRO A 48 -2.73 3.59 -7.22
N GLY A 49 -3.02 4.10 -8.42
CA GLY A 49 -3.86 3.40 -9.41
C GLY A 49 -3.24 2.11 -9.96
N GLU A 50 -1.92 1.98 -9.94
CA GLU A 50 -1.18 0.84 -10.48
C GLU A 50 -0.98 -0.29 -9.45
N CYS A 51 -1.53 -0.14 -8.23
CA CYS A 51 -1.41 -1.17 -7.21
C CYS A 51 -2.19 -2.43 -7.59
N TYR A 52 -1.50 -3.58 -7.63
CA TYR A 52 -2.12 -4.90 -7.87
C TYR A 52 -2.77 -5.53 -6.62
N TYR A 53 -2.70 -4.86 -5.47
CA TYR A 53 -3.23 -5.35 -4.19
C TYR A 53 -2.68 -6.73 -3.78
N CYS A 54 -1.42 -7.03 -4.11
CA CYS A 54 -0.78 -8.32 -3.84
C CYS A 54 -0.38 -8.53 -2.37
N GLY A 55 -0.22 -7.47 -1.59
CA GLY A 55 0.13 -7.56 -0.16
C GLY A 55 1.61 -7.78 0.16
N SER A 56 2.51 -7.88 -0.82
CA SER A 56 3.95 -8.09 -0.55
C SER A 56 4.57 -7.01 0.33
N CYS A 57 4.14 -5.76 0.20
CA CYS A 57 4.59 -4.67 1.05
C CYS A 57 4.21 -4.88 2.52
N VAL A 58 2.99 -5.36 2.79
CA VAL A 58 2.51 -5.69 4.14
C VAL A 58 3.34 -6.83 4.71
N MET A 59 3.50 -7.93 3.95
CA MET A 59 4.24 -9.12 4.40
C MET A 59 5.70 -8.86 4.75
N VAL A 60 6.37 -7.92 4.06
CA VAL A 60 7.79 -7.62 4.31
C VAL A 60 8.00 -6.58 5.42
N CYS A 61 6.94 -5.92 5.88
CA CYS A 61 7.05 -4.87 6.89
C CYS A 61 7.35 -5.49 8.26
N PRO A 62 8.51 -5.21 8.90
CA PRO A 62 8.85 -5.84 10.17
C PRO A 62 8.04 -5.32 11.38
N ASN A 63 7.31 -4.21 11.21
CA ASN A 63 6.58 -3.53 12.28
C ASN A 63 5.07 -3.42 12.01
N ASP A 64 4.55 -4.14 11.01
CA ASP A 64 3.13 -4.09 10.63
C ASP A 64 2.62 -2.66 10.41
N ALA A 65 3.46 -1.80 9.83
CA ALA A 65 3.19 -0.37 9.65
C ALA A 65 2.39 -0.05 8.37
N ILE A 66 1.93 -1.07 7.63
CA ILE A 66 1.32 -0.91 6.30
C ILE A 66 -0.06 -1.56 6.31
N HIS A 67 -1.07 -0.80 5.92
CA HIS A 67 -2.42 -1.31 5.68
C HIS A 67 -2.73 -1.28 4.17
N LEU A 68 -3.19 -2.43 3.66
CA LEU A 68 -3.62 -2.60 2.28
C LEU A 68 -5.15 -2.62 2.22
N GLU A 69 -5.72 -1.75 1.38
CA GLU A 69 -7.16 -1.68 1.16
C GLU A 69 -7.50 -2.09 -0.28
N HIS A 70 -8.26 -3.18 -0.43
CA HIS A 70 -8.77 -3.59 -1.74
C HIS A 70 -9.90 -2.67 -2.22
N PRO A 71 -10.02 -2.42 -3.54
CA PRO A 71 -11.13 -1.65 -4.09
C PRO A 71 -12.44 -2.45 -3.94
N LEU A 72 -13.58 -1.76 -3.97
CA LEU A 72 -14.89 -2.38 -3.74
C LEU A 72 -15.14 -3.60 -4.62
N MET A 73 -14.72 -3.59 -5.89
CA MET A 73 -14.87 -4.72 -6.81
C MET A 73 -14.07 -5.98 -6.40
N ASN A 74 -12.99 -5.81 -5.62
CA ASN A 74 -12.09 -6.90 -5.20
C ASN A 74 -12.32 -7.31 -3.75
N ARG A 75 -13.16 -6.59 -2.99
CA ARG A 75 -13.59 -7.02 -1.66
C ARG A 75 -14.52 -8.21 -1.82
N ALA A 76 -13.98 -9.42 -1.73
CA ALA A 76 -14.78 -10.61 -1.64
C ALA A 76 -15.66 -10.53 -0.38
N LYS A 77 -16.93 -10.13 -0.56
CA LYS A 77 -17.98 -10.43 0.42
C LYS A 77 -18.19 -11.93 0.35
N PHE A 78 -17.34 -12.68 1.04
CA PHE A 78 -17.60 -14.09 1.24
C PHE A 78 -18.98 -14.22 1.88
N VAL A 79 -19.76 -15.13 1.30
CA VAL A 79 -20.96 -15.78 1.84
C VAL A 79 -20.99 -15.68 3.37
N PRO A 80 -22.13 -15.32 4.00
CA PRO A 80 -22.19 -15.09 5.45
C PRO A 80 -21.45 -16.18 6.22
N ILE A 81 -20.51 -15.76 7.06
CA ILE A 81 -19.86 -16.62 8.03
C ILE A 81 -20.97 -17.14 8.95
N LYS A 82 -21.38 -18.40 8.79
CA LYS A 82 -22.14 -19.09 9.83
C LYS A 82 -21.19 -19.30 10.98
N GLY A 83 -21.33 -18.47 12.02
CA GLY A 83 -20.70 -18.72 13.30
C GLY A 83 -21.31 -20.00 13.89
N GLU A 84 -20.46 -20.98 14.17
CA GLU A 84 -20.65 -21.94 15.25
C GLU A 84 -19.76 -21.52 16.42
#